data_AF-A0A836U7Z3-F1
#
_entry.id   AF-A0A836U7Z3-F1
#
_cell.length_a   1.000
_cell.length_b   1.000
_cell.length_c   1.000
_cell.angle_alpha   90.00
_cell.angle_beta   90.00
_cell.angle_gamma   90.00
#
_symmetry.space_group_name_H-M   'P 1'
#
loop_
_entity.id
_entity.type
_entity.pdbx_description
1 polymer ?
#
loop_
_entity_poly.entity_id
_entity_poly.type
_entity_poly.pdbx_seq_one_letter_code
_entity_poly.pdbx_strand_id
1 'polypeptide(L)'
;MRQSPRSRTRAHFRFTLYFLRLLLEGGKKLRPEEFELVRRRVVVTGRGVLAPNGNSVKTFWEALVNGRSGIGLLTRFDNGGLTPAVGEVKGFDPLVCLSAKEVRRTDRTVQFAVDVATQAISESGIDIDSIDPGRMCVIFGTAMGGISTLERENAV
;
A
#
# COMPACT_ATOMS: atom_id res chain seq x y z
N MET A 1 6.03 -10.69 -28.13
CA MET A 1 5.53 -9.56 -28.94
C MET A 1 6.25 -8.27 -28.53
N ARG A 2 7.06 -7.69 -29.42
CA ARG A 2 7.85 -6.46 -29.17
C ARG A 2 6.91 -5.24 -29.11
N GLN A 3 6.82 -4.56 -27.98
CA GLN A 3 6.22 -3.22 -27.95
C GLN A 3 7.15 -2.24 -28.69
N SER A 4 6.58 -1.49 -29.64
CA SER A 4 7.33 -0.54 -30.46
C SER A 4 7.78 0.68 -29.63
N PRO A 5 8.95 1.30 -29.92
CA PRO A 5 9.48 2.46 -29.19
C PRO A 5 8.64 3.76 -29.31
N ARG A 6 7.51 3.74 -30.03
CA ARG A 6 6.80 4.96 -30.48
C ARG A 6 5.88 5.60 -29.44
N SER A 7 5.65 4.99 -28.28
CA SER A 7 4.69 5.51 -27.27
C SER A 7 5.32 6.50 -26.28
N ARG A 8 6.60 6.36 -25.92
CA ARG A 8 7.29 7.25 -24.96
C ARG A 8 7.66 8.61 -25.54
N THR A 9 8.01 8.66 -26.83
CA THR A 9 8.43 9.92 -27.48
C THR A 9 7.27 10.91 -27.61
N ARG A 10 6.02 10.45 -27.70
CA ARG A 10 4.85 11.33 -27.89
C ARG A 10 4.51 12.20 -26.68
N ALA A 11 4.77 11.74 -25.46
CA ALA A 11 4.46 12.50 -24.25
C ALA A 11 5.46 13.65 -24.01
N HIS A 12 6.75 13.37 -24.20
CA HIS A 12 7.80 14.39 -24.06
C HIS A 12 7.73 15.42 -25.21
N PHE A 13 7.48 14.96 -26.44
CA PHE A 13 7.35 15.85 -27.60
C PHE A 13 6.15 16.81 -27.50
N ARG A 14 5.05 16.38 -26.86
CA ARG A 14 3.88 17.24 -26.61
C ARG A 14 4.15 18.34 -25.59
N PHE A 15 5.00 18.10 -24.58
CA PHE A 15 5.36 19.11 -23.59
C PHE A 15 6.33 20.16 -24.16
N THR A 16 7.26 19.76 -25.03
CA THR A 16 8.14 20.70 -25.75
C THR A 16 7.36 21.55 -26.76
N LEU A 17 6.43 20.94 -27.51
CA LEU A 17 5.53 21.69 -28.41
C LEU A 17 4.60 22.64 -27.64
N TYR A 18 4.15 22.27 -26.43
CA TYR A 18 3.38 23.12 -25.54
C TYR A 18 4.13 24.40 -25.17
N PHE A 19 5.39 24.28 -24.74
CA PHE A 19 6.20 25.43 -24.33
C PHE A 19 6.58 26.33 -25.53
N LEU A 20 6.94 25.73 -26.67
CA LEU A 20 7.28 26.46 -27.90
C LEU A 20 6.06 27.23 -28.46
N ARG A 21 4.86 26.64 -28.39
CA ARG A 21 3.62 27.28 -28.88
C ARG A 21 3.11 28.39 -27.95
N LEU A 22 3.31 28.25 -26.64
CA LEU A 22 3.01 29.32 -25.67
C LEU A 22 3.87 30.57 -25.91
N LEU A 23 5.14 30.36 -26.29
CA LEU A 23 6.08 31.43 -26.64
C LEU A 23 5.75 32.06 -27.99
N LEU A 24 5.30 31.28 -28.99
CA LEU A 24 5.00 31.77 -30.34
C LEU A 24 3.63 32.45 -30.46
N GLU A 25 2.62 32.04 -29.69
CA GLU A 25 1.24 32.55 -29.81
C GLU A 25 0.88 33.64 -28.78
N GLY A 26 1.88 34.18 -28.06
CA GLY A 26 1.73 35.41 -27.27
C GLY A 26 0.71 35.33 -26.13
N GLY A 27 0.61 34.18 -25.44
CA GLY A 27 -0.24 34.04 -24.26
C GLY A 27 -1.75 34.01 -24.55
N LYS A 28 -2.18 33.73 -25.79
CA LYS A 28 -3.59 33.41 -26.06
C LYS A 28 -3.99 32.21 -25.20
N LYS A 29 -5.01 32.40 -24.35
CA LYS A 29 -5.61 31.33 -23.53
C LYS A 29 -6.00 30.17 -24.44
N LEU A 30 -5.35 29.02 -24.26
CA LEU A 30 -5.73 27.77 -24.91
C LEU A 30 -7.18 27.44 -24.48
N ARG A 31 -7.99 26.97 -25.42
CA ARG A 31 -9.38 26.59 -25.14
C ARG A 31 -9.42 25.36 -24.23
N PRO A 32 -10.34 25.26 -23.25
CA PRO A 32 -10.42 24.13 -22.32
C PRO A 32 -10.48 22.76 -23.01
N GLU A 33 -11.16 22.67 -24.16
CA GLU A 33 -11.23 21.46 -25.00
C GLU A 33 -9.87 20.95 -25.53
N GLU A 34 -8.80 21.76 -25.52
CA GLU A 34 -7.46 21.33 -25.94
C GLU A 34 -6.62 20.75 -24.77
N PHE A 35 -7.12 20.85 -23.52
CA PHE A 35 -6.49 20.36 -22.28
C PHE A 35 -7.31 19.30 -21.55
N GLU A 36 -8.08 18.49 -22.27
CA GLU A 36 -8.70 17.33 -21.65
C GLU A 36 -7.64 16.23 -21.45
N LEU A 37 -6.78 16.43 -20.45
CA LEU A 37 -6.21 15.34 -19.68
C LEU A 37 -7.40 14.55 -19.14
N VAL A 38 -7.84 13.55 -19.90
CA VAL A 38 -8.88 12.62 -19.47
C VAL A 38 -8.41 12.06 -18.13
N ARG A 39 -8.94 12.62 -17.03
CA ARG A 39 -8.61 12.16 -15.69
C ARG A 39 -9.11 10.72 -15.64
N ARG A 40 -8.17 9.78 -15.59
CA ARG A 40 -8.53 8.36 -15.47
C ARG A 40 -9.34 8.21 -14.20
N ARG A 41 -10.53 7.62 -14.33
CA ARG A 41 -11.30 7.20 -13.17
C ARG A 41 -10.51 6.12 -12.44
N VAL A 42 -10.37 6.29 -11.13
CA VAL A 42 -9.72 5.33 -10.24
C VAL A 42 -10.78 4.80 -9.30
N VAL A 43 -10.75 3.49 -9.05
CA VAL A 43 -11.67 2.79 -8.16
C VAL A 43 -10.88 1.89 -7.22
N VAL A 44 -11.43 1.64 -6.03
CA VAL A 44 -10.90 0.64 -5.09
C VAL A 44 -11.61 -0.67 -5.36
N THR A 45 -10.87 -1.70 -5.76
CA THR A 45 -11.42 -3.02 -6.09
C THR A 45 -11.23 -4.05 -4.98
N GLY A 46 -10.22 -3.88 -4.13
CA GLY A 46 -9.98 -4.78 -3.00
C GLY A 46 -9.27 -4.06 -1.86
N ARG A 47 -9.44 -4.60 -0.66
CA ARG A 47 -8.97 -4.07 0.61
C ARG A 47 -8.48 -5.22 1.48
N GLY A 48 -7.54 -4.91 2.35
CA GLY A 48 -7.08 -5.81 3.39
C GLY A 48 -6.96 -5.03 4.69
N VAL A 49 -7.13 -5.71 5.82
CA VAL A 49 -7.04 -5.07 7.12
C VAL A 49 -6.40 -6.00 8.14
N LEU A 50 -5.40 -5.48 8.85
CA LEU A 50 -4.94 -6.00 10.12
C LEU A 50 -5.03 -4.88 11.15
N ALA A 51 -5.85 -5.07 12.17
CA ALA A 51 -6.10 -4.11 13.21
C ALA A 51 -6.33 -4.80 14.57
N PRO A 52 -6.14 -4.09 15.70
CA PRO A 52 -6.30 -4.69 17.04
C PRO A 52 -7.70 -5.26 17.34
N ASN A 53 -8.70 -4.86 16.58
CA ASN A 53 -10.09 -5.30 16.68
C ASN A 53 -10.59 -6.12 15.47
N GLY A 54 -9.72 -6.50 14.53
CA GLY A 54 -10.10 -7.33 13.39
C GLY A 54 -8.97 -7.56 12.40
N ASN A 55 -8.84 -8.79 11.91
CA ASN A 55 -7.79 -9.21 10.96
C ASN A 55 -8.33 -9.42 9.53
N SER A 56 -9.53 -8.91 9.26
CA SER A 56 -10.12 -8.89 7.92
C SER A 56 -11.07 -7.70 7.78
N VAL A 57 -11.35 -7.27 6.55
CA VAL A 57 -12.31 -6.18 6.28
C VAL A 57 -13.63 -6.43 6.99
N LYS A 58 -14.16 -7.66 6.93
CA LYS A 58 -15.42 -8.04 7.56
C LYS A 58 -15.36 -7.89 9.09
N THR A 59 -14.39 -8.53 9.74
CA THR A 59 -14.30 -8.53 11.21
C THR A 59 -13.99 -7.15 11.77
N PHE A 60 -13.13 -6.39 11.08
CA PHE A 60 -12.82 -5.01 11.42
C PHE A 60 -14.05 -4.11 11.28
N TRP A 61 -14.77 -4.18 10.16
CA TRP A 61 -15.97 -3.39 9.94
C TRP A 61 -17.05 -3.70 10.98
N GLU A 62 -17.31 -4.98 11.24
CA GLU A 62 -18.23 -5.41 12.28
C GLU A 62 -17.83 -4.88 13.66
N ALA A 63 -16.54 -4.81 13.98
CA ALA A 63 -16.07 -4.24 15.23
C ALA A 63 -16.34 -2.73 15.31
N LEU A 64 -16.08 -1.99 14.23
CA LEU A 64 -16.34 -0.55 14.17
C LEU A 64 -17.82 -0.21 14.36
N VAL A 65 -18.71 -0.86 13.61
CA VAL A 65 -20.16 -0.56 13.67
C VAL A 65 -20.79 -0.91 15.01
N ASN A 66 -20.16 -1.80 15.78
CA ASN A 66 -20.62 -2.21 17.11
C ASN A 66 -19.82 -1.55 18.26
N GLY A 67 -18.94 -0.59 17.97
CA GLY A 67 -18.15 0.10 19.01
C GLY A 67 -17.19 -0.81 19.78
N ARG A 68 -16.71 -1.91 19.18
CA ARG A 68 -15.78 -2.84 19.83
C ARG A 68 -14.34 -2.32 19.74
N SER A 69 -13.77 -1.99 20.89
CA SER A 69 -12.37 -1.58 21.03
C SER A 69 -11.42 -2.77 20.90
N GLY A 70 -10.28 -2.54 20.25
CA GLY A 70 -9.17 -3.49 20.19
C GLY A 70 -8.10 -3.26 21.25
N ILE A 71 -8.23 -2.20 22.05
CA ILE A 71 -7.26 -1.82 23.08
C ILE A 71 -7.30 -2.81 24.23
N GLY A 72 -6.12 -3.23 24.68
CA GLY A 72 -5.95 -4.11 25.82
C GLY A 72 -4.62 -3.87 26.51
N LEU A 73 -4.29 -4.73 27.47
CA LEU A 73 -2.98 -4.75 28.09
C LEU A 73 -1.93 -5.20 27.09
N LEU A 74 -0.73 -4.63 27.16
CA LEU A 74 0.43 -5.12 26.40
C LEU A 74 0.72 -6.57 26.80
N THR A 75 0.81 -7.44 25.80
CA THR A 75 1.13 -8.87 26.00
C THR A 75 2.39 -9.30 25.25
N ARG A 76 2.89 -8.48 24.32
CA ARG A 76 3.95 -8.87 23.41
C ARG A 76 5.35 -8.93 24.04
N PHE A 77 5.62 -8.10 25.05
CA PHE A 77 6.91 -8.06 25.74
C PHE A 77 6.74 -7.56 27.18
N ASP A 78 7.71 -7.88 28.04
CA ASP A 78 7.73 -7.39 29.42
C ASP A 78 7.95 -5.87 29.45
N ASN A 79 7.12 -5.17 30.19
CA ASN A 79 7.12 -3.71 30.29
C ASN A 79 7.66 -3.22 31.64
N GLY A 80 8.31 -4.08 32.42
CA GLY A 80 8.94 -3.70 33.69
C GLY A 80 7.94 -3.27 34.76
N GLY A 81 6.71 -3.79 34.72
CA GLY A 81 5.65 -3.48 35.69
C GLY A 81 4.77 -2.28 35.32
N LEU A 82 4.97 -1.69 34.14
CA LEU A 82 4.03 -0.71 33.60
C LEU A 82 2.73 -1.41 33.16
N THR A 83 1.63 -0.67 33.00
CA THR A 83 0.36 -1.25 32.53
C THR A 83 -0.19 -0.45 31.36
N PRO A 84 0.54 -0.40 30.22
CA PRO A 84 0.13 0.43 29.09
C PRO A 84 -1.09 -0.20 28.39
N ALA A 85 -2.06 0.66 28.08
CA ALA A 85 -3.16 0.32 27.18
C ALA A 85 -2.67 0.47 25.73
N VAL A 86 -2.69 -0.63 24.97
CA VAL A 86 -2.14 -0.69 23.61
C VAL A 86 -3.08 -1.41 22.65
N GLY A 87 -2.94 -1.11 21.36
CA GLY A 87 -3.63 -1.81 20.29
C GLY A 87 -2.72 -2.84 19.63
N GLU A 88 -2.63 -4.04 20.20
CA GLU A 88 -1.90 -5.16 19.57
C GLU A 88 -2.79 -5.88 18.55
N VAL A 89 -2.25 -6.21 17.37
CA VAL A 89 -2.90 -7.16 16.45
C VAL A 89 -2.84 -8.55 17.07
N LYS A 90 -4.02 -9.15 17.30
CA LYS A 90 -4.19 -10.43 18.00
C LYS A 90 -4.33 -11.58 17.01
N GLY A 91 -3.79 -12.76 17.35
CA GLY A 91 -3.95 -13.97 16.53
C GLY A 91 -3.37 -13.85 15.11
N PHE A 92 -2.39 -12.98 14.89
CA PHE A 92 -1.67 -12.89 13.62
C PHE A 92 -0.67 -14.04 13.50
N ASP A 93 -0.75 -14.77 12.40
CA ASP A 93 0.21 -15.80 12.01
C ASP A 93 0.84 -15.43 10.65
N PRO A 94 2.14 -15.07 10.61
CA PRO A 94 2.80 -14.71 9.36
C PRO A 94 2.98 -15.92 8.42
N LEU A 95 2.88 -17.15 8.92
CA LEU A 95 3.04 -18.37 8.10
C LEU A 95 1.87 -18.60 7.14
N VAL A 96 0.76 -17.87 7.30
CA VAL A 96 -0.38 -17.91 6.39
C VAL A 96 -0.01 -17.36 5.00
N CYS A 97 0.91 -16.40 4.92
CA CYS A 97 1.29 -15.75 3.66
C CYS A 97 2.78 -15.84 3.32
N LEU A 98 3.63 -16.21 4.28
CA LEU A 98 5.08 -16.24 4.12
C LEU A 98 5.63 -17.61 4.50
N SER A 99 6.64 -18.08 3.77
CA SER A 99 7.41 -19.25 4.18
C SER A 99 8.20 -18.98 5.46
N ALA A 100 8.53 -20.03 6.21
CA ALA A 100 9.35 -19.91 7.42
C ALA A 100 10.70 -19.21 7.16
N LYS A 101 11.26 -19.34 5.94
CA LYS A 101 12.48 -18.64 5.53
C LYS A 101 12.26 -17.14 5.39
N GLU A 102 11.13 -16.71 4.83
CA GLU A 102 10.78 -15.30 4.66
C GLU A 102 10.43 -14.66 6.01
N VAL A 103 9.68 -15.36 6.87
CA VAL A 103 9.36 -14.89 8.24
C VAL A 103 10.63 -14.57 9.02
N ARG A 104 11.67 -15.40 8.91
CA ARG A 104 12.97 -15.16 9.58
C ARG A 104 13.76 -13.97 9.02
N ARG A 105 13.46 -13.52 7.80
CA ARG A 105 14.19 -12.47 7.08
C ARG A 105 13.42 -11.16 6.98
N THR A 106 12.24 -11.08 7.59
CA THR A 106 11.36 -9.92 7.50
C THR A 106 10.93 -9.48 8.90
N ASP A 107 10.89 -8.16 9.11
CA ASP A 107 10.30 -7.60 10.33
C ASP A 107 8.77 -7.78 10.31
N ARG A 108 8.14 -7.80 11.48
CA ARG A 108 6.68 -7.93 11.61
C ARG A 108 5.92 -6.86 10.81
N THR A 109 6.47 -5.67 10.65
CA THR A 109 5.86 -4.61 9.82
C THR A 109 5.70 -5.05 8.36
N VAL A 110 6.70 -5.75 7.80
CA VAL A 110 6.63 -6.31 6.44
C VAL A 110 5.68 -7.49 6.39
N GLN A 111 5.69 -8.36 7.41
CA GLN A 111 4.79 -9.50 7.49
C GLN A 111 3.31 -9.05 7.48
N PHE A 112 2.97 -8.00 8.23
CA PHE A 112 1.64 -7.38 8.18
C PHE A 112 1.31 -6.81 6.80
N ALA A 113 2.26 -6.11 6.17
CA ALA A 113 2.05 -5.52 4.85
C ALA A 113 1.74 -6.59 3.78
N VAL A 114 2.44 -7.72 3.83
CA VAL A 114 2.23 -8.84 2.88
C VAL A 114 0.88 -9.51 3.11
N ASP A 115 0.46 -9.76 4.35
CA ASP A 115 -0.86 -10.32 4.64
C ASP A 115 -1.98 -9.37 4.16
N VAL A 116 -1.91 -8.09 4.52
CA VAL A 116 -2.89 -7.08 4.08
C VAL A 116 -2.94 -6.95 2.55
N ALA A 117 -1.79 -6.97 1.87
CA ALA A 117 -1.73 -6.93 0.42
C ALA A 117 -2.36 -8.20 -0.20
N THR A 118 -2.09 -9.37 0.37
CA THR A 118 -2.70 -10.65 -0.05
C THR A 118 -4.21 -10.62 0.09
N GLN A 119 -4.74 -10.11 1.20
CA GLN A 119 -6.18 -9.92 1.40
C GLN A 119 -6.77 -8.97 0.34
N ALA A 120 -6.12 -7.84 0.07
CA ALA A 120 -6.60 -6.86 -0.91
C ALA A 120 -6.61 -7.42 -2.34
N ILE A 121 -5.57 -8.15 -2.73
CA ILE A 121 -5.49 -8.81 -4.03
C ILE A 121 -6.59 -9.85 -4.15
N SER A 122 -6.77 -10.69 -3.13
CA SER A 122 -7.83 -11.71 -3.10
C SER A 122 -9.23 -11.10 -3.20
N GLU A 123 -9.54 -10.06 -2.42
CA GLU A 123 -10.84 -9.37 -2.47
C GLU A 123 -11.08 -8.72 -3.84
N SER A 124 -10.03 -8.22 -4.49
CA SER A 124 -10.16 -7.58 -5.80
C SER A 124 -10.54 -8.53 -6.94
N GLY A 125 -10.34 -9.84 -6.76
CA GLY A 125 -10.54 -10.85 -7.80
C GLY A 125 -9.61 -10.69 -9.01
N ILE A 126 -8.53 -9.92 -8.86
CA ILE A 126 -7.61 -9.64 -9.95
C ILE A 126 -6.68 -10.85 -10.18
N ASP A 127 -6.57 -11.29 -11.43
CA ASP A 127 -5.57 -12.28 -11.83
C ASP A 127 -4.25 -11.56 -12.09
N ILE A 128 -3.38 -11.56 -11.07
CA ILE A 128 -2.10 -10.85 -11.07
C ILE A 128 -1.15 -11.35 -12.18
N ASP A 129 -1.22 -12.64 -12.50
CA ASP A 129 -0.35 -13.27 -13.51
C ASP A 129 -0.71 -12.83 -14.93
N SER A 130 -1.94 -12.34 -15.13
CA SER A 130 -2.40 -11.80 -16.41
C SER A 130 -2.00 -10.33 -16.66
N ILE A 131 -1.47 -9.64 -15.66
CA ILE A 131 -1.20 -8.19 -15.72
C ILE A 131 0.25 -7.95 -16.13
N ASP A 132 0.45 -7.02 -17.07
CA ASP A 132 1.79 -6.48 -17.39
C ASP A 132 2.44 -5.89 -16.12
N PRO A 133 3.57 -6.43 -15.63
CA PRO A 133 4.24 -5.90 -14.44
C PRO A 133 4.63 -4.43 -14.56
N GLY A 134 4.88 -3.93 -15.78
CA GLY A 134 5.16 -2.50 -16.03
C GLY A 134 3.96 -1.58 -15.80
N ARG A 135 2.78 -2.15 -15.55
CA ARG A 135 1.54 -1.43 -15.22
C ARG A 135 1.12 -1.59 -13.76
N MET A 136 1.88 -2.31 -12.95
CA MET A 136 1.65 -2.47 -11.53
C MET A 136 2.61 -1.57 -10.74
N CYS A 137 2.11 -1.02 -9.64
CA CYS A 137 2.92 -0.21 -8.73
C CYS A 137 2.49 -0.53 -7.30
N VAL A 138 3.48 -0.66 -6.42
CA VAL A 138 3.27 -0.79 -4.97
C VAL A 138 3.78 0.49 -4.33
N ILE A 139 2.91 1.13 -3.56
CA ILE A 139 3.27 2.26 -2.70
C ILE A 139 2.98 1.81 -1.27
N PHE A 140 4.04 1.72 -0.47
CA PHE A 140 3.98 1.27 0.91
C PHE A 140 4.71 2.28 1.79
N GLY A 141 4.09 2.64 2.93
CA GLY A 141 4.62 3.63 3.86
C GLY A 141 4.57 3.12 5.29
N THR A 142 5.61 3.45 6.06
CA THR A 142 5.71 3.13 7.50
C THR A 142 6.31 4.31 8.22
N ALA A 143 5.91 4.57 9.47
CA ALA A 143 6.55 5.58 10.30
C ALA A 143 7.88 5.08 10.90
N MET A 144 7.83 3.96 11.64
CA MET A 144 8.99 3.42 12.36
C MET A 144 9.60 2.17 11.69
N GLY A 145 8.87 1.52 10.79
CA GLY A 145 9.35 0.33 10.08
C GLY A 145 9.83 -0.78 11.02
N GLY A 146 10.99 -1.33 10.70
CA GLY A 146 11.55 -2.52 11.36
C GLY A 146 12.17 -2.27 12.73
N ILE A 147 11.48 -1.53 13.61
CA ILE A 147 12.02 -1.14 14.93
C ILE A 147 12.40 -2.36 15.77
N SER A 148 11.63 -3.45 15.71
CA SER A 148 11.93 -4.66 16.47
C SER A 148 13.17 -5.40 15.97
N THR A 149 13.51 -5.24 14.69
CA THR A 149 14.75 -5.77 14.13
C THR A 149 15.93 -4.89 14.50
N LEU A 150 15.76 -3.56 14.44
CA LEU A 150 16.77 -2.59 14.85
C LEU A 150 17.15 -2.75 16.33
N GLU A 151 16.18 -2.92 17.22
CA GLU A 151 16.42 -3.16 18.65
C GLU A 151 17.20 -4.45 18.89
N ARG A 152 16.82 -5.55 18.22
CA ARG A 152 17.46 -6.86 18.39
C ARG A 152 18.92 -6.87 17.91
N GLU A 153 19.24 -6.16 16.83
CA GLU A 153 20.59 -6.14 16.26
C GLU A 153 21.54 -5.20 17.02
N ASN A 154 21.01 -4.20 17.72
CA ASN A 154 21.79 -3.23 18.50
C ASN A 154 21.77 -3.48 20.01
N ALA A 155 21.04 -4.49 20.49
CA ALA A 155 21.14 -4.94 21.87
C ALA A 155 22.53 -5.54 22.10
N VAL A 156 23.31 -4.89 22.97
CA VAL A 156 24.64 -5.33 23.43
C VAL A 156 24.49 -6.39 24.51
#